data_AF-A0A965A7C8-F1
#
_entry.id   AF-A0A965A7C8-F1
#
_cell.length_a   1.000
_cell.length_b   1.000
_cell.length_c   1.000
_cell.angle_alpha   90.00
_cell.angle_beta   90.00
_cell.angle_gamma   90.00
#
_symmetry.space_group_name_H-M   'P 1'
#
loop_
_entity.id
_entity.type
_entity.pdbx_description
1 polymer ?
#
loop_
_entity_poly.entity_id
_entity_poly.type
_entity_poly.pdbx_seq_one_letter_code
_entity_poly.pdbx_strand_id
1 'polypeptide(L)' 'MQFIITNDGSHSLLNTELNETYHSVHGAVQESLHVFIKMGLQPLVDRGAKKISILEIGFG' A
#
# COMPACT_ATOMS: atom_id res chain seq x y z
N MET A 1 17.41 7.97 -2.44
CA MET A 1 16.35 7.26 -1.70
C MET A 1 16.85 6.88 -0.31
N GLN A 2 16.00 6.94 0.70
CA GLN A 2 16.33 6.57 2.08
C GLN A 2 15.23 5.67 2.67
N PHE A 3 15.62 4.70 3.50
CA PHE A 3 14.67 3.90 4.28
C PHE A 3 14.18 4.70 5.48
N ILE A 4 12.87 4.68 5.69
CA ILE A 4 12.23 5.27 6.87
C ILE A 4 11.31 4.25 7.53
N ILE A 5 11.12 4.40 8.84
CA ILE A 5 10.12 3.65 9.61
C ILE A 5 8.86 4.51 9.70
N THR A 6 7.73 3.92 9.35
CA THR A 6 6.41 4.55 9.46
C THR A 6 5.83 4.31 10.86
N ASN A 7 4.75 5.01 11.23
CA ASN A 7 4.19 4.95 12.58
C ASN A 7 3.61 3.57 12.97
N ASP A 8 3.29 2.71 11.99
CA ASP A 8 2.88 1.32 12.26
C ASP A 8 4.07 0.34 12.38
N GLY A 9 5.31 0.86 12.35
CA GLY A 9 6.54 0.09 12.43
C GLY A 9 6.98 -0.54 11.11
N SER A 10 6.21 -0.39 10.04
CA SER A 10 6.60 -0.85 8.71
C SER A 10 7.58 0.12 8.03
N HIS A 11 8.26 -0.36 7.00
CA HIS A 11 9.24 0.43 6.25
C HIS A 11 8.56 1.14 5.08
N SER A 12 9.08 2.32 4.75
CA SER A 12 8.77 3.05 3.52
C SER A 12 10.07 3.62 2.95
N LEU A 13 9.99 4.12 1.72
CA LEU A 13 11.10 4.82 1.05
C LEU A 13 10.77 6.31 0.94
N LEU A 14 11.74 7.14 1.29
CA LEU A 14 11.74 8.57 1.00
C LEU A 14 12.53 8.82 -0.28
N ASN A 15 11.87 9.36 -1.31
CA ASN A 15 12.55 9.99 -2.42
C ASN A 15 13.00 11.39 -1.98
N THR A 16 14.28 11.51 -1.66
CA THR A 16 14.89 12.75 -1.16
C THR A 16 14.95 13.87 -2.20
N GLU A 17 14.91 13.54 -3.50
CA GLU A 17 14.92 14.54 -4.58
C GLU A 17 13.55 15.19 -4.75
N LEU A 18 12.48 14.41 -4.56
CA LEU A 18 11.10 14.88 -4.65
C LEU A 18 10.52 15.28 -3.28
N ASN A 19 11.19 14.92 -2.20
CA ASN A 19 10.71 15.01 -0.82
C ASN A 19 9.35 14.32 -0.61
N GLU A 20 9.17 13.15 -1.23
CA GLU A 20 7.95 12.35 -1.19
C GLU A 20 8.21 10.94 -0.69
N THR A 21 7.25 10.38 0.06
CA THR A 21 7.30 9.01 0.57
C THR A 21 6.48 8.08 -0.28
N TYR A 22 7.01 6.89 -0.56
CA TYR A 22 6.34 5.84 -1.36
C TYR A 22 5.04 5.34 -0.71
N HIS A 23 5.02 5.29 0.62
CA HIS A 23 3.84 5.03 1.41
C HIS A 23 3.68 6.05 2.54
N SER A 24 2.46 6.23 3.04
CA SER A 24 2.17 7.16 4.14
C SER A 24 3.07 6.93 5.35
N VAL A 25 3.58 8.03 5.90
CA VAL A 25 4.34 8.03 7.17
C VAL A 25 3.50 7.52 8.36
N HIS A 26 2.17 7.55 8.24
CA HIS A 26 1.26 7.07 9.28
C HIS A 26 1.19 5.53 9.36
N GLY A 27 1.66 4.82 8.34
CA GLY A 27 1.74 3.35 8.33
C GLY A 27 1.55 2.75 6.95
N ALA A 28 2.63 2.25 6.35
CA ALA A 28 2.59 1.72 4.98
C ALA A 28 1.75 0.44 4.87
N VAL A 29 1.89 -0.45 5.85
CA VAL A 29 1.13 -1.71 5.89
C VAL A 29 -0.33 -1.44 6.24
N GLN A 30 -0.60 -0.58 7.22
CA GLN A 30 -1.95 -0.22 7.61
C GLN A 30 -2.73 0.40 6.45
N GLU A 31 -2.13 1.34 5.74
CA GLU A 31 -2.72 1.97 4.55
C GLU A 31 -3.02 0.91 3.48
N SER A 32 -2.05 0.06 3.14
CA SER A 32 -2.20 -0.95 2.11
C SER A 32 -3.32 -1.96 2.43
N LEU A 33 -3.38 -2.41 3.69
CA LEU A 33 -4.44 -3.31 4.17
C LEU A 33 -5.81 -2.64 4.15
N HIS A 34 -5.89 -1.36 4.48
CA HIS A 34 -7.17 -0.65 4.50
C HIS A 34 -7.65 -0.34 3.07
N VAL A 35 -6.85 0.36 2.29
CA VAL A 35 -7.24 0.91 0.98
C VAL A 35 -7.34 -0.19 -0.07
N PHE A 36 -6.27 -0.95 -0.30
CA PHE A 36 -6.23 -1.91 -1.41
C PHE A 36 -6.89 -3.24 -1.08
N ILE A 37 -6.70 -3.75 0.14
CA ILE A 37 -7.28 -5.04 0.53
C ILE A 37 -8.72 -4.89 1.01
N LYS A 38 -8.97 -4.21 2.13
CA LYS A 38 -10.31 -4.14 2.73
C LYS A 38 -11.31 -3.37 1.87
N MET A 39 -10.91 -2.23 1.31
CA MET A 39 -11.82 -1.41 0.52
C MET A 39 -11.82 -1.77 -0.98
N GLY A 40 -10.71 -2.32 -1.51
CA GLY A 40 -10.58 -2.70 -2.92
C GLY A 40 -10.93 -4.17 -3.19
N LEU A 41 -10.10 -5.09 -2.70
CA LEU A 41 -10.16 -6.51 -3.05
C LEU A 41 -11.27 -7.28 -2.32
N GLN A 42 -11.42 -7.07 -1.02
CA GLN A 42 -12.32 -7.84 -0.15
C GLN A 42 -13.78 -7.85 -0.65
N PRO A 43 -14.37 -6.73 -1.10
CA PRO A 43 -15.74 -6.73 -1.61
C PRO A 43 -15.94 -7.61 -2.86
N LEU A 44 -14.90 -7.82 -3.66
CA LEU A 44 -14.96 -8.72 -4.82
C LEU A 44 -14.98 -10.18 -4.36
N VAL A 45 -14.14 -10.51 -3.37
CA VAL A 45 -14.09 -11.84 -2.75
C VAL A 45 -15.41 -12.18 -2.07
N ASP A 46 -15.96 -11.25 -1.29
CA ASP A 46 -17.21 -11.44 -0.54
C ASP A 46 -18.42 -11.66 -1.47
N ARG A 47 -18.39 -11.06 -2.67
CA ARG A 47 -19.40 -11.30 -3.73
C ARG A 47 -19.21 -12.63 -4.47
N GLY A 48 -18.22 -13.44 -4.09
CA GLY A 48 -17.98 -14.77 -4.65
C GLY A 48 -17.18 -14.78 -5.95
N ALA A 49 -16.36 -13.75 -6.21
CA ALA A 49 -15.48 -13.75 -7.37
C ALA A 49 -14.49 -14.93 -7.33
N LYS A 50 -14.57 -15.82 -8.32
CA LYS A 50 -13.72 -17.03 -8.40
C LYS A 50 -12.37 -16.80 -9.06
N LYS A 51 -12.23 -15.70 -9.82
CA LYS A 51 -11.00 -15.30 -10.49
C LYS A 51 -10.89 -13.78 -10.46
N ILE A 52 -9.76 -13.28 -10.01
CA ILE A 52 -9.48 -11.85 -9.92
C ILE A 52 -8.14 -11.62 -10.62
N SER A 53 -8.10 -10.64 -11.52
CA SER A 53 -6.86 -10.14 -12.13
C SER A 53 -6.54 -8.79 -11.51
N ILE A 54 -5.32 -8.61 -11.04
CA ILE A 54 -4.85 -7.38 -10.41
C ILE A 54 -3.89 -6.69 -11.38
N LEU A 55 -4.12 -5.41 -11.63
CA LEU A 55 -3.16 -4.54 -12.29
C LEU A 55 -2.51 -3.66 -11.23
N GLU A 56 -1.20 -3.74 -11.12
CA GLU A 56 -0.38 -2.88 -10.28
C GLU A 56 0.35 -1.87 -11.16
N ILE A 57 0.33 -0.60 -10.77
CA ILE A 57 1.03 0.48 -11.46
C ILE A 57 1.92 1.18 -10.44
N GLY A 58 3.24 1.04 -10.62
CA GLY A 58 4.23 1.45 -9.63
C GLY A 58 4.49 0.32 -8.63
N PHE A 59 5.42 -0.57 -8.96
CA PHE A 59 5.84 -1.70 -8.10
C PHE A 59 6.62 -1.26 -6.85
N GLY A 60 6.93 0.03 -6.75
CA GLY A 60 7.62 0.64 -5.60
C GLY A 60 6.61 1.26 -4.67
#